data_AF-A0A935LTP7-F1
#
_entry.id   AF-A0A935LTP7-F1
#
_cell.length_a   1.000
_cell.length_b   1.000
_cell.length_c   1.000
_cell.angle_alpha   90.00
_cell.angle_beta   90.00
_cell.angle_gamma   90.00
#
_symmetry.space_group_name_H-M   'P 1'
#
loop_
_entity.id
_entity.type
_entity.pdbx_description
1 polymer ?
#
loop_
_entity_poly.entity_id
_entity_poly.type
_entity_poly.pdbx_seq_one_letter_code
_entity_poly.pdbx_strand_id
1 'polypeptide(L)'
;MSQNTTGIQNTAVGYSSLYANFNGNNNTAMGFESLRFTTITSQNTAVGYRSLYNNQGNYNTALGHNAGSTITTGANLTCIGIDAAPSTATAIDQVTLGNGFVQSLAAMQTISSLSDIR
;
A
#
# COMPACT_ATOMS: atom_id res chain seq x y z
N MET A 1 -1.47 8.37 17.52
CA MET A 1 -0.08 8.02 17.18
C MET A 1 0.65 7.64 18.45
N SER A 2 0.98 6.37 18.65
CA SER A 2 1.86 5.94 19.75
C SER A 2 2.68 4.77 19.22
N GLN A 3 4.00 4.95 19.14
CA GLN A 3 5.06 4.02 18.66
C GLN A 3 5.70 4.33 17.29
N ASN A 4 6.04 5.60 17.00
CA ASN A 4 7.19 5.91 16.12
C ASN A 4 8.41 6.05 17.03
N THR A 5 9.14 4.97 17.29
CA THR A 5 10.27 4.97 18.24
C THR A 5 11.60 5.36 17.59
N THR A 6 11.82 5.09 16.29
CA THR A 6 13.05 5.51 15.57
C THR A 6 12.87 5.95 14.12
N GLY A 7 11.72 5.65 13.48
CA GLY A 7 11.47 6.02 12.08
C GLY A 7 11.33 7.53 11.85
N ILE A 8 11.98 8.04 10.80
CA ILE A 8 11.94 9.45 10.40
C ILE A 8 10.98 9.69 9.23
N GLN A 9 10.41 10.91 9.17
CA GLN A 9 9.62 11.42 8.04
C GLN A 9 8.35 10.62 7.71
N ASN A 10 7.68 10.05 8.73
CA ASN A 10 6.40 9.38 8.58
C ASN A 10 5.23 10.35 8.81
N THR A 11 4.18 10.28 7.99
CA THR A 11 2.90 10.98 8.19
C THR A 11 1.82 9.99 8.59
N ALA A 12 1.14 10.21 9.73
CA ALA A 12 0.07 9.33 10.20
C ALA A 12 -1.19 10.13 10.59
N VAL A 13 -2.30 9.87 9.92
CA VAL A 13 -3.59 10.53 10.16
C VAL A 13 -4.67 9.47 10.29
N GLY A 14 -5.23 9.31 11.49
CA GLY A 14 -6.27 8.32 11.77
C GLY A 14 -6.00 7.54 13.06
N TYR A 15 -7.04 6.89 13.59
CA TYR A 15 -6.86 6.04 14.77
C TYR A 15 -6.06 4.78 14.39
N SER A 16 -5.02 4.48 15.17
CA SER A 16 -4.10 3.36 14.94
C SER A 16 -3.40 3.33 13.57
N SER A 17 -3.33 4.44 12.84
CA SER A 17 -2.46 4.57 11.67
C SER A 17 -0.99 4.53 12.11
N LEU A 18 -0.16 3.73 11.44
CA LEU A 18 1.27 3.54 11.77
C LEU A 18 1.54 3.06 13.21
N TYR A 19 0.63 2.27 13.79
CA TYR A 19 0.72 1.86 15.19
C TYR A 19 1.95 0.99 15.53
N ALA A 20 2.41 0.12 14.62
CA ALA A 20 3.53 -0.80 14.88
C ALA A 20 4.79 -0.50 14.04
N ASN A 21 4.99 0.75 13.60
CA ASN A 21 6.14 1.11 12.76
C ASN A 21 7.37 1.48 13.61
N PHE A 22 8.22 0.50 13.88
CA PHE A 22 9.36 0.65 14.79
C PHE A 22 10.54 1.42 14.16
N ASN A 23 10.92 1.05 12.93
CA ASN A 23 12.16 1.50 12.26
C ASN A 23 11.96 1.98 10.80
N GLY A 24 10.72 1.98 10.30
CA GLY A 24 10.41 2.34 8.92
C GLY A 24 10.42 3.84 8.69
N ASN A 25 10.93 4.27 7.53
CA ASN A 25 11.06 5.69 7.17
C ASN A 25 10.17 6.05 5.97
N ASN A 26 9.81 7.32 5.84
CA ASN A 26 9.12 7.88 4.67
C ASN A 26 7.78 7.21 4.32
N ASN A 27 7.02 6.79 5.32
CA ASN A 27 5.69 6.21 5.12
C ASN A 27 4.58 7.28 5.29
N THR A 28 3.58 7.24 4.41
CA THR A 28 2.36 8.04 4.55
C THR A 28 1.18 7.11 4.83
N ALA A 29 0.50 7.29 5.95
CA ALA A 29 -0.64 6.50 6.37
C ALA A 29 -1.82 7.42 6.74
N MET A 30 -2.91 7.31 6.00
CA MET A 30 -4.12 8.12 6.21
C MET A 30 -5.36 7.23 6.23
N GLY A 31 -5.92 7.01 7.41
CA GLY A 31 -7.11 6.18 7.63
C GLY A 31 -7.08 5.43 8.94
N PHE A 32 -8.23 4.90 9.35
CA PHE A 32 -8.29 3.99 10.50
C PHE A 32 -7.49 2.71 10.18
N GLU A 33 -6.50 2.41 11.03
CA GLU A 33 -5.62 1.24 10.89
C GLU A 33 -4.83 1.14 9.56
N SER A 34 -4.63 2.25 8.84
CA SER A 34 -3.74 2.28 7.68
C SER A 34 -2.29 2.04 8.10
N LEU A 35 -1.56 1.12 7.43
CA LEU A 35 -0.19 0.71 7.82
C LEU A 35 -0.07 0.34 9.32
N ARG A 36 -1.04 -0.39 9.87
CA ARG A 36 -1.04 -0.70 11.31
C ARG A 36 0.10 -1.64 11.72
N PHE A 37 0.29 -2.76 11.01
CA PHE A 37 1.22 -3.82 11.39
C PHE A 37 2.41 -3.91 10.43
N THR A 38 3.31 -2.94 10.52
CA THR A 38 4.46 -2.82 9.60
C THR A 38 5.77 -2.63 10.38
N THR A 39 6.57 -3.68 10.56
CA THR A 39 7.68 -3.66 11.54
C THR A 39 8.94 -2.92 11.07
N ILE A 40 9.31 -3.00 9.78
CA ILE A 40 10.56 -2.44 9.22
C ILE A 40 10.32 -1.78 7.84
N THR A 41 9.07 -1.47 7.50
CA THR A 41 8.74 -1.06 6.12
C THR A 41 9.02 0.41 5.86
N SER A 42 9.57 0.74 4.70
CA SER A 42 9.85 2.12 4.28
C SER A 42 9.23 2.44 2.94
N GLN A 43 8.96 3.74 2.73
CA GLN A 43 8.52 4.31 1.47
C GLN A 43 7.17 3.77 0.97
N ASN A 44 6.23 3.54 1.89
CA ASN A 44 4.87 3.13 1.54
C ASN A 44 3.89 4.29 1.65
N THR A 45 2.91 4.33 0.75
CA THR A 45 1.77 5.25 0.82
C THR A 45 0.49 4.43 0.98
N ALA A 46 -0.25 4.65 2.07
CA ALA A 46 -1.47 3.93 2.40
C ALA A 46 -2.57 4.93 2.77
N VAL A 47 -3.61 5.00 1.95
CA VAL A 47 -4.73 5.91 2.15
C VAL A 47 -6.04 5.11 2.10
N GLY A 48 -6.74 5.03 3.23
CA GLY A 48 -8.01 4.30 3.38
C GLY A 48 -8.09 3.52 4.68
N TYR A 49 -9.30 3.01 4.99
CA TYR A 49 -9.50 2.07 6.10
C TYR A 49 -8.68 0.81 5.83
N ARG A 50 -7.77 0.44 6.74
CA ARG A 50 -6.93 -0.77 6.65
C ARG A 50 -6.13 -0.92 5.34
N SER A 51 -5.84 0.17 4.64
CA SER A 51 -4.91 0.13 3.51
C SER A 51 -3.52 -0.29 3.98
N LEU A 52 -2.88 -1.25 3.31
CA LEU A 52 -1.59 -1.87 3.70
C LEU A 52 -1.54 -2.36 5.16
N TYR A 53 -2.65 -2.86 5.69
CA TYR A 53 -2.79 -3.22 7.11
C TYR A 53 -1.68 -4.12 7.68
N ASN A 54 -1.23 -5.12 6.91
CA ASN A 54 -0.24 -6.13 7.33
C ASN A 54 1.04 -6.12 6.46
N ASN A 55 1.33 -4.99 5.82
CA ASN A 55 2.45 -4.88 4.90
C ASN A 55 3.80 -4.94 5.64
N GLN A 56 4.68 -5.82 5.18
CA GLN A 56 6.08 -5.96 5.59
C GLN A 56 7.05 -5.68 4.43
N GLY A 57 6.54 -5.33 3.25
CA GLY A 57 7.33 -4.92 2.10
C GLY A 57 7.51 -3.40 1.98
N ASN A 58 8.29 -3.00 0.99
CA ASN A 58 8.66 -1.61 0.75
C ASN A 58 8.10 -1.11 -0.59
N TYR A 59 8.04 0.21 -0.75
CA TYR A 59 7.67 0.85 -2.02
C TYR A 59 6.24 0.57 -2.49
N ASN A 60 5.32 0.24 -1.58
CA ASN A 60 3.94 -0.06 -1.93
C ASN A 60 3.06 1.19 -1.82
N THR A 61 2.23 1.42 -2.83
CA THR A 61 1.17 2.43 -2.82
C THR A 61 -0.18 1.73 -2.79
N ALA A 62 -1.01 2.04 -1.80
CA ALA A 62 -2.38 1.55 -1.72
C ALA A 62 -3.38 2.66 -1.42
N LEU A 63 -4.44 2.74 -2.22
CA LEU A 63 -5.51 3.73 -2.11
C LEU A 63 -6.88 3.03 -2.14
N GLY A 64 -7.60 3.05 -1.02
CA GLY A 64 -8.93 2.47 -0.88
C GLY A 64 -9.14 1.69 0.41
N HIS A 65 -10.40 1.34 0.68
CA HIS A 65 -10.75 0.43 1.79
C HIS A 65 -10.11 -0.94 1.56
N ASN A 66 -9.30 -1.41 2.51
CA ASN A 66 -8.53 -2.67 2.46
C ASN A 66 -7.57 -2.83 1.27
N ALA A 67 -7.26 -1.75 0.54
CA ALA A 67 -6.32 -1.82 -0.58
C ALA A 67 -4.96 -2.34 -0.09
N GLY A 68 -4.44 -3.38 -0.74
CA GLY A 68 -3.17 -4.04 -0.40
C GLY A 68 -3.14 -4.69 0.98
N SER A 69 -4.29 -4.95 1.62
CA SER A 69 -4.35 -5.53 2.98
C SER A 69 -3.77 -6.95 3.08
N THR A 70 -3.71 -7.66 1.95
CA THR A 70 -3.15 -9.02 1.84
C THR A 70 -1.64 -9.05 1.60
N ILE A 71 -1.01 -7.89 1.34
CA ILE A 71 0.43 -7.81 1.12
C ILE A 71 1.16 -8.19 2.41
N THR A 72 2.08 -9.15 2.31
CA THR A 72 3.03 -9.48 3.37
C THR A 72 4.39 -8.90 3.00
N THR A 73 5.21 -9.57 2.19
CA THR A 73 6.56 -9.09 1.83
C THR A 73 6.67 -8.55 0.40
N GLY A 74 5.55 -8.47 -0.33
CA GLY A 74 5.53 -7.92 -1.68
C GLY A 74 6.01 -6.48 -1.74
N ALA A 75 6.62 -6.07 -2.85
CA ALA A 75 7.30 -4.78 -2.98
C ALA A 75 7.05 -4.14 -4.34
N ASN A 76 7.13 -2.81 -4.39
CA ASN A 76 6.87 -2.03 -5.60
C ASN A 76 5.49 -2.33 -6.22
N LEU A 77 4.47 -2.38 -5.37
CA LEU A 77 3.08 -2.63 -5.77
C LEU A 77 2.27 -1.33 -5.76
N THR A 78 1.39 -1.15 -6.75
CA THR A 78 0.36 -0.10 -6.74
C THR A 78 -1.02 -0.75 -6.70
N CYS A 79 -1.75 -0.60 -5.61
CA CYS A 79 -3.11 -1.16 -5.42
C CYS A 79 -4.12 -0.02 -5.25
N ILE A 80 -4.98 0.21 -6.25
CA ILE A 80 -5.98 1.29 -6.20
C ILE A 80 -7.38 0.69 -6.31
N GLY A 81 -8.24 0.97 -5.34
CA GLY A 81 -9.62 0.48 -5.29
C GLY A 81 -9.95 -0.26 -3.99
N ILE A 82 -11.24 -0.49 -3.75
CA ILE A 82 -11.72 -1.27 -2.59
C ILE A 82 -11.27 -2.73 -2.77
N ASP A 83 -10.61 -3.27 -1.74
CA ASP A 83 -10.06 -4.63 -1.70
C ASP A 83 -9.10 -4.94 -2.88
N ALA A 84 -8.49 -3.91 -3.50
CA ALA A 84 -7.49 -4.11 -4.54
C ALA A 84 -6.29 -4.87 -3.95
N ALA A 85 -5.96 -6.03 -4.51
CA ALA A 85 -4.90 -6.90 -4.01
C ALA A 85 -4.01 -7.38 -5.15
N PRO A 86 -2.68 -7.47 -4.93
CA PRO A 86 -1.79 -8.04 -5.93
C PRO A 86 -2.10 -9.52 -6.17
N SER A 87 -1.50 -10.09 -7.23
CA SER A 87 -1.65 -11.50 -7.57
C SER A 87 -1.29 -12.48 -6.45
N THR A 88 -0.34 -12.11 -5.59
CA THR A 88 0.04 -12.86 -4.38
C THR A 88 0.51 -11.90 -3.28
N ALA A 89 0.51 -12.35 -2.03
CA ALA A 89 0.99 -11.56 -0.89
C ALA A 89 2.46 -11.12 -0.99
N THR A 90 3.24 -11.80 -1.83
CA THR A 90 4.69 -11.58 -2.05
C THR A 90 5.02 -11.08 -3.46
N ALA A 91 4.01 -10.66 -4.23
CA ALA A 91 4.23 -10.17 -5.58
C ALA A 91 5.16 -8.95 -5.62
N ILE A 92 5.85 -8.78 -6.74
CA ILE A 92 6.70 -7.63 -7.01
C ILE A 92 6.32 -6.99 -8.34
N ASP A 93 6.47 -5.67 -8.44
CA ASP A 93 6.36 -4.92 -9.69
C ASP A 93 4.99 -5.07 -10.38
N GLN A 94 3.89 -4.85 -9.64
CA GLN A 94 2.53 -4.95 -10.16
C GLN A 94 1.68 -3.72 -9.88
N VAL A 95 0.85 -3.38 -10.86
CA VAL A 95 -0.25 -2.42 -10.70
C VAL A 95 -1.57 -3.19 -10.70
N THR A 96 -2.35 -3.05 -9.63
CA THR A 96 -3.71 -3.58 -9.49
C THR A 96 -4.70 -2.43 -9.40
N LEU A 97 -5.66 -2.39 -10.31
CA LEU A 97 -6.74 -1.39 -10.35
C LEU A 97 -8.08 -2.07 -10.13
N GLY A 98 -8.58 -2.00 -8.90
CA GLY A 98 -9.83 -2.64 -8.47
C GLY A 98 -9.66 -4.05 -7.92
N ASN A 99 -10.79 -4.69 -7.65
CA ASN A 99 -10.89 -6.08 -7.20
C ASN A 99 -11.53 -6.94 -8.30
N GLY A 100 -11.82 -8.22 -7.99
CA GLY A 100 -12.40 -9.16 -8.95
C GLY A 100 -13.78 -8.79 -9.53
N PHE A 101 -14.46 -7.77 -9.00
CA PHE A 101 -15.72 -7.27 -9.56
C PHE A 101 -15.52 -6.25 -10.68
N VAL A 102 -14.32 -5.65 -10.81
CA VAL A 102 -14.02 -4.71 -11.89
C VAL A 102 -13.77 -5.49 -13.18
N GLN A 103 -14.71 -5.40 -14.12
CA GLN A 103 -14.64 -6.14 -15.40
C GLN A 103 -14.17 -5.30 -16.59
N SER A 104 -14.09 -3.98 -16.42
CA SER A 104 -13.67 -3.06 -17.49
C SER A 104 -12.80 -1.94 -16.92
N LEU A 105 -11.66 -1.70 -17.55
CA LEU A 105 -10.85 -0.51 -17.33
C LEU A 105 -11.09 0.48 -18.47
N ALA A 106 -11.54 1.68 -18.15
CA ALA A 106 -11.74 2.73 -19.15
C ALA A 106 -10.39 3.41 -19.46
N ALA A 107 -9.94 3.33 -20.71
CA ALA A 107 -8.72 3.99 -21.19
C ALA A 107 -8.91 4.48 -22.64
N MET A 108 -8.25 5.58 -23.01
CA MET A 108 -8.29 6.10 -24.39
C MET A 108 -7.46 5.25 -25.36
N GLN A 109 -6.45 4.53 -24.86
CA GLN A 109 -5.61 3.62 -25.62
C GLN A 109 -5.27 2.39 -24.79
N THR A 110 -4.97 1.29 -25.47
CA THR A 110 -4.46 0.07 -24.84
C THR A 110 -3.01 0.28 -24.40
N ILE A 111 -2.65 -0.22 -23.21
CA ILE A 111 -1.24 -0.29 -22.79
C ILE A 111 -0.56 -1.38 -23.63
N SER A 112 0.19 -0.95 -24.65
CA SER A 112 0.93 -1.86 -25.55
C SER A 112 2.39 -2.07 -25.14
N SER A 113 2.91 -1.26 -24.22
CA SER A 113 4.27 -1.35 -23.69
C SER A 113 4.33 -0.75 -22.29
N LEU A 114 5.34 -1.14 -21.52
CA LEU A 114 5.64 -0.49 -20.23
C LEU A 114 6.05 0.96 -20.47
N SER A 115 5.58 1.86 -19.61
CA SER A 115 5.83 3.31 -19.74
C SER A 115 7.27 3.73 -19.43
N ASP A 116 8.04 2.87 -18.78
CA ASP A 116 9.38 3.13 -18.25
C ASP A 116 10.50 2.45 -19.04
N ILE A 117 10.18 1.70 -20.11
CA ILE A 117 11.17 1.27 -21.10
C ILE A 117 11.80 2.50 -21.74
N ARG A 118 13.12 2.66 -21.54
CA ARG A 118 13.95 3.66 -22.20
C ARG A 118 15.00 2.97 -23.07
#